data_AF-H7CEF0-F1
#
_entry.id   AF-H7CEF0-F1
#
_cell.length_a   1.000
_cell.length_b   1.000
_cell.length_c   1.000
_cell.angle_alpha   90.00
_cell.angle_beta   90.00
_cell.angle_gamma   90.00
#
_symmetry.space_group_name_H-M   'P 1'
#
loop_
_entity.id
_entity.type
_entity.pdbx_description
1 polymer ?
#
loop_
_entity_poly.entity_id
_entity_poly.type
_entity_poly.pdbx_seq_one_letter_code
_entity_poly.pdbx_strand_id
1 'polypeptide(L)'
;GWLGLASLLCGFIAIEIIGLNMAASVNWSPSEFLRQFFWLTLNPPGPQYGFSPFVPLKEGGWWILAGFFLTTSILLWWVRGYRRALALGMGTHVSWAFASVIWLYLVLGFIRPFFMGSWAQAVPFGI
;
A
#
# COMPACT_ATOMS: atom_id res chain seq x y z
N GLY A 1 -19.80 -7.50 -7.51
CA GLY A 1 -19.32 -6.87 -8.77
C GLY A 1 -17.81 -6.95 -8.83
N TRP A 2 -17.25 -7.19 -10.02
CA TRP A 2 -15.83 -7.52 -10.24
C TRP A 2 -14.83 -6.54 -9.60
N LEU A 3 -15.07 -5.22 -9.69
CA LEU A 3 -14.19 -4.20 -9.10
C LEU A 3 -14.03 -4.32 -7.58
N GLY A 4 -15.10 -4.70 -6.88
CA GLY A 4 -15.04 -4.88 -5.43
C GLY A 4 -14.22 -6.12 -5.06
N LEU A 5 -14.40 -7.22 -5.80
CA LEU A 5 -13.64 -8.44 -5.58
C LEU A 5 -12.15 -8.21 -5.86
N ALA A 6 -11.81 -7.59 -6.99
CA ALA A 6 -10.45 -7.27 -7.34
C ALA A 6 -9.80 -6.31 -6.31
N SER A 7 -10.52 -5.29 -5.83
CA SER A 7 -10.03 -4.39 -4.78
C SER A 7 -9.72 -5.14 -3.50
N LEU A 8 -10.63 -6.01 -3.04
CA LEU A 8 -10.43 -6.80 -1.83
C LEU A 8 -9.27 -7.80 -1.96
N LEU A 9 -9.14 -8.46 -3.12
CA LEU A 9 -8.02 -9.37 -3.38
C LEU A 9 -6.68 -8.64 -3.37
N CYS A 10 -6.57 -7.48 -4.04
CA CYS A 10 -5.35 -6.68 -4.00
C CYS A 10 -5.02 -6.18 -2.58
N GLY A 11 -6.04 -5.73 -1.83
CA GLY A 11 -5.86 -5.25 -0.46
C GLY A 11 -5.43 -6.38 0.48
N PHE A 12 -6.02 -7.56 0.33
CA PHE A 12 -5.65 -8.76 1.07
C PHE A 12 -4.19 -9.15 0.79
N ILE A 13 -3.78 -9.19 -0.48
CA ILE A 13 -2.39 -9.48 -0.85
C ILE A 13 -1.43 -8.46 -0.22
N ALA A 14 -1.76 -7.16 -0.23
CA ALA A 14 -0.93 -6.14 0.38
C ALA A 14 -0.76 -6.34 1.90
N ILE A 15 -1.87 -6.63 2.60
CA ILE A 15 -1.86 -6.88 4.05
C ILE A 15 -1.06 -8.14 4.39
N GLU A 16 -1.23 -9.23 3.64
CA GLU A 16 -0.47 -10.46 3.81
C GLU A 16 1.02 -10.24 3.59
N ILE A 17 1.42 -9.50 2.54
CA ILE A 17 2.84 -9.17 2.32
C ILE A 17 3.42 -8.43 3.53
N ILE A 18 2.70 -7.44 4.06
CA ILE A 18 3.14 -6.68 5.23
C ILE A 18 3.23 -7.60 6.46
N GLY A 19 2.18 -8.35 6.76
CA GLY A 19 2.10 -9.23 7.93
C GLY A 19 3.12 -10.35 7.92
N LEU A 20 3.33 -11.01 6.77
CA LEU A 20 4.33 -12.08 6.62
C LEU A 20 5.76 -11.53 6.76
N ASN A 21 6.04 -10.31 6.27
CA ASN A 21 7.36 -9.69 6.48
C ASN A 21 7.58 -9.28 7.93
N MET A 22 6.54 -8.76 8.60
CA MET A 22 6.59 -8.49 10.04
C MET A 22 6.82 -9.79 10.84
N ALA A 23 6.15 -10.89 10.50
CA ALA A 23 6.37 -12.18 11.14
C ALA A 23 7.78 -12.74 10.89
N ALA A 24 8.30 -12.58 9.68
CA ALA A 24 9.66 -12.97 9.34
C ALA A 24 10.72 -12.19 10.15
N SER A 25 10.47 -10.92 10.47
CA SER A 25 11.39 -10.09 11.28
C SER A 25 11.56 -10.58 12.73
N VAL A 26 10.58 -11.32 13.26
CA VAL A 26 10.60 -11.93 14.61
C VAL A 26 10.81 -13.45 14.57
N ASN A 27 11.44 -13.96 13.51
CA ASN A 27 11.71 -15.40 13.31
C ASN A 27 10.46 -16.28 13.45
N TRP A 28 9.29 -15.80 13.00
CA TRP A 28 8.02 -16.53 13.05
C TRP A 28 7.54 -16.90 14.46
N SER A 29 8.06 -16.24 15.50
CA SER A 29 7.59 -16.42 16.88
C SER A 29 6.25 -15.70 17.09
N PRO A 30 5.13 -16.42 17.36
CA PRO A 30 3.83 -15.78 17.54
C PRO A 30 3.77 -14.88 18.79
N SER A 31 4.51 -15.23 19.84
CA SER A 31 4.56 -14.44 21.08
C SER A 31 5.30 -13.12 20.89
N GLU A 32 6.44 -13.13 20.20
CA GLU A 32 7.19 -11.91 19.90
C GLU A 32 6.48 -11.04 18.86
N PHE A 33 5.79 -11.65 17.89
CA PHE A 33 4.97 -10.92 16.93
C PHE A 33 3.89 -10.07 17.64
N LEU A 34 3.15 -10.67 18.57
CA LEU A 34 2.12 -9.95 19.34
C LEU A 34 2.73 -8.90 20.28
N ARG A 35 3.84 -9.23 20.93
CA ARG A 35 4.53 -8.32 21.86
C ARG A 35 5.06 -7.08 21.15
N GLN A 36 5.65 -7.26 19.98
CA GLN A 36 6.32 -6.20 19.22
C GLN A 36 5.45 -5.61 18.12
N PHE A 37 4.19 -6.03 17.98
CA PHE A 37 3.31 -5.70 16.85
C PHE A 37 3.33 -4.21 16.46
N PHE A 38 3.29 -3.30 17.45
CA PHE A 38 3.32 -1.85 17.24
C PHE A 38 4.68 -1.29 16.79
N TRP A 39 5.76 -2.06 16.89
CA TRP A 39 7.12 -1.68 16.49
C TRP A 39 7.59 -2.39 15.22
N LEU A 40 6.85 -3.39 14.74
CA LEU A 40 7.20 -4.09 13.50
C LEU A 40 6.95 -3.17 12.31
N THR A 41 7.89 -3.16 11.38
CA THR A 41 7.84 -2.33 10.18
C THR A 41 8.27 -3.10 8.95
N LEU A 42 7.61 -2.85 7.83
CA LEU A 42 8.12 -3.16 6.50
C LEU A 42 8.69 -1.87 5.91
N ASN A 43 10.02 -1.82 5.80
CA ASN A 43 10.75 -0.62 5.39
C ASN A 43 10.89 -0.52 3.87
N PRO A 44 10.91 0.72 3.32
CA PRO A 44 11.21 0.93 1.91
C PRO A 44 12.64 0.52 1.56
N PRO A 45 12.93 0.30 0.26
CA PRO A 45 14.29 0.10 -0.23
C PRO A 45 15.26 1.17 0.22
N GLY A 46 16.50 0.77 0.52
CA GLY A 46 17.57 1.70 0.87
C GLY A 46 17.92 2.66 -0.27
N PRO A 47 18.57 3.82 0.02
CA PRO A 47 18.90 4.83 -0.98
C PRO A 47 19.75 4.31 -2.14
N GLN A 48 20.56 3.27 -1.91
CA GLN A 48 21.40 2.65 -2.95
C GLN A 48 20.61 2.10 -4.15
N TYR A 49 19.32 1.82 -3.97
CA TYR A 49 18.44 1.31 -5.03
C TYR A 49 17.72 2.41 -5.83
N GLY A 50 17.88 3.69 -5.45
CA GLY A 50 17.21 4.81 -6.12
C GLY A 50 15.70 4.62 -6.24
N PHE A 51 15.15 4.98 -7.40
CA PHE A 51 13.74 4.74 -7.77
C PHE A 51 13.61 3.54 -8.73
N SER A 52 14.34 2.46 -8.49
CA SER A 52 14.21 1.23 -9.29
C SER A 52 12.97 0.43 -8.86
N PRO A 53 12.13 -0.05 -9.78
CA PRO A 53 11.05 -0.98 -9.45
C PRO A 53 11.56 -2.39 -9.14
N PHE A 54 12.78 -2.73 -9.58
CA PHE A 54 13.39 -4.05 -9.38
C PHE A 54 14.46 -3.95 -8.28
N VAL A 55 14.08 -4.41 -7.08
CA VAL A 55 14.93 -4.47 -5.87
C VAL A 55 14.85 -5.89 -5.30
N PRO A 56 15.94 -6.45 -4.75
CA PRO A 56 15.89 -7.73 -4.06
C PRO A 56 14.78 -7.76 -3.00
N LEU A 57 14.03 -8.86 -2.93
CA LEU A 57 12.85 -8.97 -2.06
C LEU A 57 13.16 -8.65 -0.59
N LYS A 58 14.30 -9.15 -0.08
CA LYS A 58 14.76 -8.92 1.29
C LYS A 58 15.22 -7.48 1.57
N GLU A 59 15.50 -6.70 0.53
CA GLU A 59 16.07 -5.35 0.64
C GLU A 59 15.06 -4.24 0.30
N GLY A 60 13.76 -4.54 0.42
CA GLY A 60 12.68 -3.59 0.18
C GLY A 60 11.82 -3.90 -1.04
N GLY A 61 12.11 -4.97 -1.80
CA GLY A 61 11.24 -5.41 -2.90
C GLY A 61 9.82 -5.77 -2.42
N TRP A 62 9.68 -6.33 -1.21
CA TRP A 62 8.35 -6.56 -0.62
C TRP A 62 7.56 -5.28 -0.34
N TRP A 63 8.24 -4.19 0.03
CA TRP A 63 7.60 -2.90 0.25
C TRP A 63 7.04 -2.34 -1.05
N ILE A 64 7.77 -2.44 -2.16
CA ILE A 64 7.30 -2.00 -3.48
C ILE A 64 6.07 -2.80 -3.91
N LEU A 65 6.09 -4.13 -3.74
CA LEU A 65 4.95 -5.00 -4.06
C LEU A 65 3.73 -4.68 -3.18
N ALA A 66 3.91 -4.52 -1.88
CA ALA A 66 2.84 -4.13 -0.96
C ALA A 66 2.24 -2.78 -1.36
N GLY A 67 3.08 -1.78 -1.66
CA GLY A 67 2.65 -0.46 -2.14
C GLY A 67 1.87 -0.52 -3.45
N PHE A 68 2.30 -1.34 -4.40
CA PHE A 68 1.61 -1.54 -5.68
C PHE A 68 0.22 -2.17 -5.51
N PHE A 69 0.13 -3.27 -4.75
CA PHE A 69 -1.15 -3.94 -4.50
C PHE A 69 -2.10 -3.08 -3.67
N LEU A 70 -1.58 -2.34 -2.69
CA LEU A 70 -2.37 -1.41 -1.88
C LEU A 70 -2.92 -0.24 -2.72
N THR A 71 -2.06 0.39 -3.53
CA THR A 71 -2.47 1.48 -4.43
C THR A 71 -3.54 1.00 -5.41
N THR A 72 -3.35 -0.18 -6.00
CA THR A 72 -4.32 -0.79 -6.91
C THR A 72 -5.65 -1.07 -6.21
N SER A 73 -5.61 -1.60 -4.98
CA SER A 73 -6.80 -1.85 -4.17
C SER A 73 -7.60 -0.57 -3.94
N ILE A 74 -6.93 0.53 -3.56
CA ILE A 74 -7.54 1.83 -3.29
C ILE A 74 -8.16 2.43 -4.56
N LEU A 75 -7.45 2.39 -5.69
CA LEU A 75 -7.98 2.89 -6.97
C LEU A 75 -9.19 2.08 -7.45
N LEU A 76 -9.15 0.75 -7.33
CA LEU A 76 -10.30 -0.10 -7.65
C LEU A 76 -11.51 0.18 -6.75
N TRP A 77 -11.27 0.48 -5.47
CA TRP A 77 -12.32 0.88 -4.53
C TRP A 77 -12.93 2.24 -4.91
N TRP A 78 -12.10 3.18 -5.36
CA TRP A 78 -12.57 4.47 -5.86
C TRP A 78 -13.46 4.31 -7.10
N VAL A 79 -13.02 3.54 -8.11
CA VAL A 79 -13.82 3.26 -9.31
C VAL A 79 -15.13 2.55 -8.95
N ARG A 80 -15.10 1.63 -7.97
CA ARG A 80 -16.31 0.99 -7.44
C ARG A 80 -17.29 2.02 -6.91
N GLY A 81 -16.84 2.93 -6.03
CA GLY A 81 -17.70 3.99 -5.46
C GLY A 81 -18.33 4.87 -6.53
N TYR A 82 -17.50 5.31 -7.49
CA TYR A 82 -17.94 6.14 -8.61
C TYR A 82 -19.03 5.47 -9.45
N ARG A 83 -18.82 4.20 -9.83
CA ARG A 83 -19.81 3.43 -10.61
C ARG A 83 -21.08 3.12 -9.83
N ARG A 84 -21.05 3.06 -8.49
CA ARG A 84 -22.24 2.86 -7.67
C ARG A 84 -23.08 4.12 -7.57
N ALA A 85 -22.45 5.28 -7.40
CA ALA A 85 -23.15 6.56 -7.42
C ALA A 85 -23.92 6.77 -8.74
N LEU A 86 -23.25 6.54 -9.88
CA LEU A 86 -23.89 6.65 -11.20
C LEU A 86 -25.04 5.66 -11.39
N ALA A 87 -24.87 4.40 -10.98
CA ALA A 87 -25.92 3.38 -11.12
C ALA A 87 -27.18 3.68 -10.30
N LEU A 88 -27.06 4.48 -9.23
CA LEU A 88 -28.18 4.91 -8.39
C LEU A 88 -28.72 6.30 -8.78
N GLY A 89 -28.19 6.93 -9.83
CA GLY A 89 -28.55 8.29 -10.22
C GLY A 89 -28.14 9.36 -9.19
N MET A 90 -27.18 9.05 -8.31
CA MET A 90 -26.68 9.96 -7.27
C MET A 90 -25.55 10.84 -7.79
N GLY A 91 -25.32 11.98 -7.14
CA GLY A 91 -24.14 12.82 -7.39
C GLY A 91 -22.83 12.13 -6.96
N THR A 92 -21.72 12.46 -7.63
CA THR A 92 -20.40 11.81 -7.45
C THR A 92 -19.49 12.48 -6.42
N HIS A 93 -20.03 13.40 -5.61
CA HIS A 93 -19.29 14.19 -4.62
C HIS A 93 -18.41 13.35 -3.68
N VAL A 94 -18.91 12.20 -3.21
CA VAL A 94 -18.16 11.30 -2.32
C VAL A 94 -16.92 10.72 -3.01
N SER A 95 -17.02 10.37 -4.30
CA SER A 95 -15.88 9.87 -5.06
C SER A 95 -14.83 10.95 -5.27
N TRP A 96 -15.24 12.19 -5.52
CA TRP A 96 -14.30 13.31 -5.64
C TRP A 96 -13.65 13.70 -4.31
N ALA A 97 -14.41 13.67 -3.21
CA ALA A 97 -13.86 13.83 -1.88
C ALA A 97 -12.86 12.70 -1.55
N PHE A 98 -13.15 11.45 -1.94
CA PHE A 98 -12.19 10.37 -1.72
C PHE A 98 -10.94 10.52 -2.59
N ALA A 99 -11.06 11.08 -3.80
CA ALA A 99 -9.91 11.34 -4.67
C ALA A 99 -8.88 12.30 -4.05
N SER A 100 -9.31 13.27 -3.23
CA SER A 100 -8.37 14.17 -2.55
C SER A 100 -7.55 13.47 -1.45
N VAL A 101 -8.11 12.44 -0.81
CA VAL A 101 -7.39 11.60 0.15
C VAL A 101 -6.41 10.68 -0.57
N ILE A 102 -6.82 10.12 -1.71
CA ILE A 102 -5.94 9.31 -2.58
C ILE A 102 -4.75 10.15 -3.05
N TRP A 103 -4.97 11.43 -3.36
CA TRP A 103 -3.90 12.35 -3.71
C TRP A 103 -2.84 12.46 -2.60
N LEU A 104 -3.24 12.73 -1.35
CA LEU A 104 -2.29 12.80 -0.23
C LEU A 104 -1.52 11.48 -0.06
N TYR A 105 -2.21 10.35 -0.14
CA TYR A 105 -1.61 9.02 -0.09
C TYR A 105 -0.54 8.83 -1.18
N LEU A 106 -0.87 9.16 -2.44
CA LEU A 106 0.05 9.07 -3.57
C LEU A 106 1.23 10.04 -3.43
N VAL A 107 1.02 11.24 -2.88
CA VAL A 107 2.09 12.19 -2.62
C VAL A 107 3.13 11.59 -1.67
N LEU A 108 2.68 11.01 -0.56
CA LEU A 108 3.57 10.46 0.47
C LEU A 108 4.30 9.19 0.01
N GLY A 109 3.59 8.29 -0.68
CA GLY A 109 4.11 6.96 -1.02
C GLY A 109 4.76 6.84 -2.40
N PHE A 110 4.46 7.74 -3.35
CA PHE A 110 4.85 7.57 -4.75
C PHE A 110 5.39 8.85 -5.41
N ILE A 111 4.61 9.92 -5.45
CA ILE A 111 4.94 11.13 -6.23
C ILE A 111 6.16 11.84 -5.65
N ARG A 112 6.22 12.08 -4.33
CA ARG A 112 7.40 12.70 -3.70
C ARG A 112 8.64 11.79 -3.82
N PRO A 113 8.61 10.50 -3.48
CA PRO A 113 9.74 9.59 -3.71
C PRO A 113 10.25 9.55 -5.15
N PHE A 114 9.34 9.62 -6.13
CA PHE A 114 9.68 9.71 -7.56
C PHE A 114 10.49 10.97 -7.88
N PHE A 115 10.02 12.15 -7.46
CA PHE A 115 10.74 13.41 -7.70
C PHE A 115 12.07 13.49 -6.94
N MET A 116 12.17 12.83 -5.79
CA MET A 116 13.42 12.71 -5.03
C MET A 116 14.37 11.64 -5.59
N GLY A 117 13.93 10.84 -6.58
CA GLY A 117 14.73 9.77 -7.19
C GLY A 117 15.05 8.61 -6.25
N SER A 118 14.30 8.42 -5.15
CA SER A 118 14.60 7.40 -4.14
C SER A 118 13.36 6.90 -3.40
N TRP A 119 13.17 5.58 -3.37
CA TRP A 119 12.12 4.93 -2.56
C TRP A 119 12.32 5.09 -1.05
N ALA A 120 13.56 5.31 -0.59
CA ALA A 120 13.87 5.51 0.82
C ALA A 120 13.17 6.74 1.44
N GLN A 121 12.65 7.64 0.59
CA GLN A 121 11.88 8.81 1.00
C GLN A 121 10.39 8.51 1.27
N ALA A 122 9.93 7.30 0.96
CA ALA A 122 8.55 6.88 1.19
C ALA A 122 8.33 6.42 2.64
N VAL A 123 7.07 6.31 3.03
CA VAL A 123 6.68 5.94 4.39
C VAL A 123 6.78 4.41 4.58
N PRO A 124 7.41 3.92 5.68
CA PRO A 124 7.38 2.49 6.01
C PRO A 124 5.97 2.04 6.41
N PHE A 125 5.66 0.76 6.19
CA PHE A 125 4.41 0.18 6.68
C PHE A 125 4.62 -0.36 8.10
N GLY A 126 4.09 0.34 9.09
CA GLY A 126 4.09 0.00 10.51
C GLY A 126 3.13 0.92 11.25
N ILE A 127 2.99 0.73 12.56
CA ILE A 127 2.15 1.58 13.42
C ILE A 127 2.96 2.79 13.88
#